data_AF-A0A1E4FGC6-F1
#
_entry.id   AF-A0A1E4FGC6-F1
#
_cell.length_a   1.000
_cell.length_b   1.000
_cell.length_c   1.000
_cell.angle_alpha   90.00
_cell.angle_beta   90.00
_cell.angle_gamma   90.00
#
_symmetry.space_group_name_H-M   'P 1'
#
loop_
_entity.id
_entity.type
_entity.pdbx_description
1 polymer ?
#
loop_
_entity_poly.entity_id
_entity_poly.type
_entity_poly.pdbx_seq_one_letter_code
_entity_poly.pdbx_strand_id
1 'polypeptide(L)'
;MIRLIFTLSALLAAPAMATDAPVERALGEAIGAFDVAAPRLGREVLGVDVAAYGDALRQRRFRSAYWGGTVNLDIVTARSGDASCQSFAAYVSLPPRDGRITLAICPVFSTPGTEALRRLTMLHEMVHVVAGPDECRAMAFAARVETFAFGNYTPVERYWQANNCARSGFSLP
;
A
#
# COMPACT_ATOMS: atom_id res chain seq x y z
N MET A 1 -21.97 26.99 58.26
CA MET A 1 -22.76 26.26 57.25
C MET A 1 -21.85 25.93 56.08
N ILE A 2 -21.67 24.65 55.80
CA ILE A 2 -20.80 24.08 54.76
C ILE A 2 -21.35 24.44 53.37
N ARG A 3 -20.52 24.97 52.47
CA ARG A 3 -20.77 24.96 51.04
C ARG A 3 -19.58 24.34 50.30
N LEU A 4 -19.79 23.06 50.00
CA LEU A 4 -19.29 22.30 48.86
C LEU A 4 -19.42 23.14 47.56
N ILE A 5 -18.52 22.98 46.60
CA ILE A 5 -18.81 22.49 45.23
C ILE A 5 -17.55 22.51 44.36
N PHE A 6 -17.10 21.28 44.06
CA PHE A 6 -16.53 20.73 42.83
C PHE A 6 -15.56 21.55 41.97
N THR A 7 -14.31 21.10 42.05
CA THR A 7 -13.25 21.20 41.03
C THR A 7 -13.74 20.64 39.69
N LEU A 8 -13.83 21.50 38.68
CA LEU A 8 -14.13 21.13 37.29
C LEU A 8 -12.84 20.60 36.64
N SER A 9 -12.71 19.27 36.55
CA SER A 9 -11.66 18.62 35.76
C SER A 9 -11.92 18.89 34.27
N ALA A 10 -11.17 19.83 33.69
CA ALA A 10 -11.14 20.05 32.25
C ALA A 10 -10.46 18.83 31.58
N LEU A 11 -11.27 17.91 31.06
CA LEU A 11 -10.83 16.91 30.10
C LEU A 11 -10.31 17.65 28.86
N LEU A 12 -9.00 17.73 28.73
CA LEU A 12 -8.31 18.07 27.48
C LEU A 12 -8.59 16.93 26.49
N ALA A 13 -9.70 17.05 25.76
CA ALA A 13 -9.92 16.28 24.55
C ALA A 13 -8.87 16.73 23.53
N ALA A 14 -7.74 16.02 23.49
CA ALA A 14 -6.83 16.11 22.36
C ALA A 14 -7.65 15.85 21.08
N PRO A 15 -7.47 16.63 20.01
CA PRO A 15 -8.15 16.34 18.75
C PRO A 15 -7.69 14.95 18.31
N ALA A 16 -8.60 13.99 18.28
CA ALA A 16 -8.37 12.74 17.59
C ALA A 16 -8.10 13.13 16.13
N MET A 17 -6.84 13.08 15.70
CA MET A 17 -6.52 13.17 14.28
C MET A 17 -7.33 12.07 13.61
N ALA A 18 -8.31 12.45 12.79
CA ALA A 18 -9.14 11.52 12.06
C ALA A 18 -8.20 10.71 11.17
N THR A 19 -7.96 9.46 11.56
CA THR A 19 -7.27 8.48 10.73
C THR A 19 -8.13 8.25 9.49
N ASP A 20 -7.52 8.24 8.31
CA ASP A 20 -8.20 7.96 7.05
C ASP A 20 -8.60 6.47 7.03
N ALA A 21 -9.76 6.16 7.64
CA ALA A 21 -10.20 4.80 7.93
C ALA A 21 -10.19 3.85 6.71
N PRO A 22 -10.53 4.30 5.49
CA PRO A 22 -10.32 3.54 4.26
C PRO A 22 -8.87 3.09 4.01
N VAL A 23 -7.89 3.97 4.26
CA VAL A 23 -6.46 3.72 4.02
C VAL A 23 -5.92 2.70 5.00
N GLU A 24 -6.15 2.89 6.29
CA GLU A 24 -5.69 1.96 7.32
C GLU A 24 -6.35 0.58 7.18
N ARG A 25 -7.63 0.54 6.77
CA ARG A 25 -8.31 -0.72 6.47
C ARG A 25 -7.68 -1.43 5.28
N ALA A 26 -7.43 -0.72 4.18
CA ALA A 26 -6.82 -1.30 2.99
C ALA A 26 -5.39 -1.81 3.26
N LEU A 27 -4.62 -1.07 4.06
CA LEU A 27 -3.30 -1.53 4.50
C LEU A 27 -3.40 -2.80 5.37
N GLY A 28 -4.32 -2.83 6.32
CA GLY A 28 -4.58 -4.02 7.15
C GLY A 28 -5.02 -5.24 6.32
N GLU A 29 -5.88 -5.03 5.33
CA GLU A 29 -6.31 -6.07 4.39
C GLU A 29 -5.14 -6.57 3.51
N ALA A 30 -4.27 -5.66 3.05
CA ALA A 30 -3.08 -6.03 2.28
C ALA A 30 -2.08 -6.82 3.12
N ILE A 31 -1.85 -6.42 4.37
CA ILE A 31 -1.02 -7.17 5.34
C ILE A 31 -1.62 -8.56 5.57
N GLY A 32 -2.93 -8.66 5.85
CA GLY A 32 -3.59 -9.93 6.08
C GLY A 32 -3.52 -10.87 4.87
N ALA A 33 -3.73 -10.34 3.66
CA ALA A 33 -3.57 -11.12 2.43
C ALA A 33 -2.12 -11.62 2.26
N PHE A 34 -1.15 -10.74 2.49
CA PHE A 34 0.26 -11.11 2.42
C PHE A 34 0.64 -12.15 3.47
N ASP A 35 0.14 -12.05 4.71
CA ASP A 35 0.41 -13.02 5.78
C ASP A 35 -0.05 -14.44 5.38
N VAL A 36 -1.22 -14.56 4.75
CA VAL A 36 -1.73 -15.84 4.25
C VAL A 36 -0.92 -16.34 3.05
N ALA A 37 -0.50 -15.45 2.16
CA ALA A 37 0.23 -15.79 0.95
C ALA A 37 1.72 -16.12 1.19
N ALA A 38 2.37 -15.44 2.14
CA ALA A 38 3.81 -15.44 2.34
C ALA A 38 4.44 -16.84 2.47
N PRO A 39 3.86 -17.81 3.20
CA PRO A 39 4.39 -19.16 3.28
C PRO A 39 4.50 -19.88 1.91
N ARG A 40 3.78 -19.41 0.89
CA ARG A 40 3.72 -20.00 -0.46
C ARG A 40 4.53 -19.22 -1.51
N LEU A 41 4.97 -18.00 -1.22
CA LEU A 41 5.68 -17.13 -2.17
C LEU A 41 7.17 -17.47 -2.33
N GLY A 42 7.74 -18.27 -1.43
CA GLY A 42 9.18 -18.54 -1.39
C GLY A 42 9.98 -17.33 -0.89
N ARG A 43 11.29 -17.29 -1.17
CA ARG A 43 12.17 -16.19 -0.75
C ARG A 43 12.09 -14.98 -1.68
N GLU A 44 11.96 -15.23 -2.98
CA GLU A 44 11.84 -14.22 -4.02
C GLU A 44 10.85 -14.72 -5.06
N VAL A 45 9.98 -13.85 -5.55
CA VAL A 45 9.02 -14.16 -6.61
C VAL A 45 8.87 -12.96 -7.54
N LEU A 46 8.98 -13.19 -8.84
CA LEU A 46 8.93 -12.15 -9.87
C LEU A 46 9.96 -11.01 -9.64
N GLY A 47 11.11 -11.32 -9.04
CA GLY A 47 12.14 -10.32 -8.69
C GLY A 47 11.79 -9.44 -7.49
N VAL A 48 10.80 -9.83 -6.69
CA VAL A 48 10.44 -9.17 -5.42
C VAL A 48 10.93 -10.02 -4.25
N ASP A 49 11.80 -9.44 -3.42
CA ASP A 49 12.21 -10.03 -2.14
C ASP A 49 11.02 -10.04 -1.18
N VAL A 50 10.55 -11.24 -0.82
CA VAL A 50 9.34 -11.45 -0.04
C VAL A 50 9.50 -10.93 1.40
N ALA A 51 10.70 -11.05 1.98
CA ALA A 51 10.96 -10.55 3.33
C ALA A 51 10.97 -9.02 3.34
N ALA A 52 11.69 -8.40 2.39
CA ALA A 52 11.74 -6.95 2.25
C ALA A 52 10.33 -6.36 1.99
N TYR A 53 9.51 -7.03 1.19
CA TYR A 53 8.12 -6.64 0.95
C TYR A 53 7.26 -6.70 2.21
N GLY A 54 7.39 -7.78 2.99
CA GLY A 54 6.70 -7.91 4.27
C GLY A 54 7.11 -6.84 5.29
N ASP A 55 8.39 -6.47 5.33
CA ASP A 55 8.89 -5.40 6.20
C ASP A 55 8.38 -4.02 5.73
N ALA A 56 8.36 -3.78 4.42
CA ALA A 56 7.82 -2.55 3.86
C ALA A 56 6.32 -2.37 4.19
N LEU A 57 5.53 -3.43 4.09
CA LEU A 57 4.10 -3.42 4.45
C LEU A 57 3.88 -3.13 5.95
N ARG A 58 4.59 -3.82 6.85
CA ARG A 58 4.29 -3.80 8.29
C ARG A 58 5.04 -2.71 9.05
N GLN A 59 6.32 -2.54 8.74
CA GLN A 59 7.24 -1.68 9.49
C GLN A 59 7.45 -0.33 8.80
N ARG A 60 7.06 -0.22 7.51
CA ARG A 60 7.33 0.96 6.67
C ARG A 60 8.82 1.32 6.62
N ARG A 61 9.68 0.34 6.89
CA ARG A 61 11.13 0.43 6.87
C ARG A 61 11.70 -0.94 6.55
N PHE A 62 12.58 -1.01 5.56
CA PHE A 62 13.11 -2.28 5.07
C PHE A 62 14.50 -2.09 4.46
N ARG A 63 15.25 -3.18 4.34
CA ARG A 63 16.50 -3.20 3.57
C ARG A 63 16.17 -3.56 2.13
N SER A 64 16.56 -2.71 1.19
CA SER A 64 16.35 -2.92 -0.23
C SER A 64 17.67 -3.24 -0.93
N ALA A 65 17.71 -4.41 -1.58
CA ALA A 65 18.78 -4.73 -2.53
C ALA A 65 18.67 -3.87 -3.79
N TYR A 66 17.45 -3.60 -4.25
CA TYR A 66 17.18 -2.81 -5.46
C TYR A 66 17.63 -1.35 -5.32
N TRP A 67 17.34 -0.71 -4.19
CA TRP A 67 17.72 0.70 -3.93
C TRP A 67 19.07 0.86 -3.24
N GLY A 68 19.71 -0.24 -2.81
CA GLY A 68 21.05 -0.20 -2.21
C GLY A 68 21.12 0.41 -0.81
N GLY A 69 20.25 0.00 0.12
CA GLY A 69 20.29 0.50 1.50
C GLY A 69 19.02 0.26 2.30
N THR A 70 18.85 1.00 3.39
CA THR A 70 17.58 1.04 4.13
C THR A 70 16.68 2.11 3.53
N VAL A 71 15.43 1.73 3.27
CA VAL A 71 14.38 2.63 2.77
C VAL A 71 13.30 2.78 3.84
N ASN A 72 12.82 4.01 4.03
CA ASN A 72 11.65 4.32 4.82
C ASN A 72 10.49 4.69 3.89
N LEU A 73 9.29 4.23 4.20
CA LEU A 73 8.07 4.53 3.47
C LEU A 73 7.21 5.50 4.28
N ASP A 74 6.87 6.63 3.66
CA ASP A 74 5.81 7.50 4.16
C ASP A 74 4.55 7.29 3.35
N ILE A 75 3.42 7.10 4.03
CA ILE A 75 2.10 7.07 3.42
C ILE A 75 1.43 8.41 3.75
N VAL A 76 1.05 9.16 2.74
CA VAL A 76 0.44 10.48 2.89
C VAL A 76 -0.85 10.57 2.07
N THR A 77 -1.86 11.27 2.58
CA THR A 77 -3.01 11.65 1.77
C THR A 77 -2.62 12.84 0.89
N ALA A 78 -2.74 12.68 -0.43
CA ALA A 78 -2.47 13.73 -1.39
C ALA A 78 -3.46 14.89 -1.22
N ARG A 79 -3.02 16.12 -1.49
CA ARG A 79 -3.90 17.28 -1.45
C ARG A 79 -4.83 17.28 -2.67
N SER A 80 -6.06 17.76 -2.49
CA SER A 80 -6.97 18.02 -3.60
C SER A 80 -6.31 18.98 -4.61
N GLY A 81 -6.26 18.58 -5.88
CA GLY A 81 -5.61 19.34 -6.96
C GLY A 81 -4.21 18.85 -7.35
N ASP A 82 -3.69 17.80 -6.70
CA ASP A 82 -2.53 17.07 -7.19
C ASP A 82 -2.82 16.50 -8.60
N ALA A 83 -1.96 16.84 -9.58
CA ALA A 83 -2.14 16.45 -10.97
C ALA A 83 -2.13 14.92 -11.15
N SER A 84 -1.30 14.19 -10.38
CA SER A 84 -1.24 12.73 -10.44
C SER A 84 -2.55 12.11 -9.95
N CYS A 85 -3.24 12.74 -9.00
CA CYS A 85 -4.52 12.26 -8.50
C CYS A 85 -5.70 12.44 -9.47
N GLN A 86 -5.48 13.03 -10.65
CA GLN A 86 -6.47 13.03 -11.74
C GLN A 86 -6.52 11.69 -12.47
N SER A 87 -5.47 10.87 -12.36
CA SER A 87 -5.32 9.63 -13.13
C SER A 87 -5.16 8.38 -12.26
N PHE A 88 -4.81 8.53 -10.97
CA PHE A 88 -4.47 7.41 -10.11
C PHE A 88 -5.20 7.45 -8.76
N ALA A 89 -5.42 6.27 -8.18
CA ALA A 89 -5.92 6.10 -6.81
C ALA A 89 -4.81 6.23 -5.76
N ALA A 90 -3.59 5.86 -6.12
CA ALA A 90 -2.39 6.09 -5.35
C ALA A 90 -1.20 6.17 -6.32
N TYR A 91 -0.05 6.67 -5.85
CA TYR A 91 1.19 6.62 -6.61
C TYR A 91 2.39 6.68 -5.67
N VAL A 92 3.52 6.12 -6.09
CA VAL A 92 4.80 6.25 -5.38
C VAL A 92 5.72 7.27 -6.03
N SER A 93 6.40 8.06 -5.20
CA SER A 93 7.49 8.93 -5.66
C SER A 93 8.81 8.15 -5.67
N LEU A 94 9.28 7.82 -6.88
CA LEU A 94 10.53 7.09 -7.11
C LEU A 94 11.55 7.96 -7.89
N PRO A 95 12.86 7.70 -7.76
CA PRO A 95 13.49 6.79 -6.79
C PRO A 95 13.43 7.35 -5.35
N PRO A 96 13.86 6.60 -4.32
CA PRO A 96 13.98 7.14 -2.97
C PRO A 96 14.80 8.42 -2.93
N ARG A 97 14.33 9.42 -2.19
CA ARG A 97 15.08 10.65 -1.87
C ARG A 97 15.51 10.58 -0.41
N ASP A 98 16.81 10.68 -0.13
CA ASP A 98 17.37 10.56 1.22
C ASP A 98 16.92 9.28 1.96
N GLY A 99 16.87 8.15 1.25
CA GLY A 99 16.44 6.86 1.79
C GLY A 99 14.93 6.78 2.11
N ARG A 100 14.11 7.61 1.46
CA ARG A 100 12.67 7.70 1.69
C ARG A 100 11.88 7.62 0.39
N ILE A 101 10.83 6.81 0.38
CA ILE A 101 9.79 6.78 -0.66
C ILE A 101 8.50 7.31 -0.05
N THR A 102 7.73 8.07 -0.83
CA THR A 102 6.39 8.50 -0.45
C THR A 102 5.36 7.78 -1.30
N LEU A 103 4.44 7.08 -0.65
CA LEU A 103 3.19 6.59 -1.23
C LEU A 103 2.10 7.65 -0.96
N ALA A 104 1.67 8.32 -2.02
CA ALA A 104 0.59 9.28 -1.97
C ALA A 104 -0.74 8.59 -2.26
N ILE A 105 -1.73 8.78 -1.38
CA ILE A 105 -3.09 8.26 -1.54
C ILE A 105 -3.99 9.38 -2.07
N CYS A 106 -4.63 9.14 -3.20
CA CYS A 106 -5.50 10.11 -3.85
C CYS A 106 -6.94 10.02 -3.36
N PRO A 107 -7.74 11.09 -3.41
CA PRO A 107 -9.12 11.10 -2.89
C PRO A 107 -10.02 9.98 -3.44
N VAL A 108 -9.84 9.61 -4.72
CA VAL A 108 -10.64 8.55 -5.36
C VAL A 108 -10.43 7.18 -4.73
N PHE A 109 -9.30 6.95 -4.04
CA PHE A 109 -9.04 5.72 -3.28
C PHE A 109 -10.14 5.41 -2.29
N SER A 110 -10.67 6.43 -1.61
CA SER A 110 -11.68 6.29 -0.55
C SER A 110 -13.12 6.20 -1.07
N THR A 111 -13.32 6.09 -2.39
CA THR A 111 -14.66 5.94 -3.01
C THR A 111 -15.33 4.65 -2.52
N PRO A 112 -16.56 4.68 -1.97
CA PRO A 112 -17.25 3.47 -1.47
C PRO A 112 -17.37 2.34 -2.51
N GLY A 113 -17.38 1.08 -2.06
CA GLY A 113 -17.57 -0.10 -2.94
C GLY A 113 -16.33 -0.53 -3.73
N THR A 114 -15.14 -0.08 -3.31
CA THR A 114 -13.85 -0.36 -3.98
C THR A 114 -12.87 -1.13 -3.09
N GLU A 115 -13.37 -1.82 -2.06
CA GLU A 115 -12.55 -2.44 -1.01
C GLU A 115 -11.47 -3.37 -1.60
N ALA A 116 -11.85 -4.29 -2.49
CA ALA A 116 -10.91 -5.18 -3.17
C ALA A 116 -9.85 -4.41 -4.00
N LEU A 117 -10.26 -3.35 -4.69
CA LEU A 117 -9.36 -2.51 -5.47
C LEU A 117 -8.39 -1.74 -4.58
N ARG A 118 -8.81 -1.28 -3.40
CA ARG A 118 -7.93 -0.59 -2.45
C ARG A 118 -6.86 -1.52 -1.89
N ARG A 119 -7.23 -2.74 -1.50
CA ARG A 119 -6.27 -3.77 -1.09
C ARG A 119 -5.29 -4.07 -2.23
N LEU A 120 -5.80 -4.31 -3.45
CA LEU A 120 -4.96 -4.55 -4.61
C LEU A 120 -3.99 -3.37 -4.87
N THR A 121 -4.48 -2.14 -4.77
CA THR A 121 -3.66 -0.92 -4.93
C THR A 121 -2.53 -0.90 -3.89
N MET A 122 -2.83 -1.18 -2.62
CA MET A 122 -1.79 -1.26 -1.58
C MET A 122 -0.75 -2.34 -1.88
N LEU A 123 -1.20 -3.52 -2.32
CA LEU A 123 -0.30 -4.61 -2.69
C LEU A 123 0.59 -4.22 -3.88
N HIS A 124 0.01 -3.60 -4.90
CA HIS A 124 0.66 -3.16 -6.13
C HIS A 124 1.71 -2.08 -5.87
N GLU A 125 1.32 -0.97 -5.23
CA GLU A 125 2.23 0.15 -4.97
C GLU A 125 3.43 -0.27 -4.10
N MET A 126 3.20 -1.21 -3.17
CA MET A 126 4.28 -1.72 -2.34
C MET A 126 5.33 -2.51 -3.13
N VAL A 127 4.96 -3.11 -4.28
CA VAL A 127 5.96 -3.73 -5.15
C VAL A 127 6.85 -2.66 -5.76
N HIS A 128 6.31 -1.50 -6.14
CA HIS A 128 7.12 -0.39 -6.62
C HIS A 128 8.08 0.15 -5.55
N VAL A 129 7.61 0.24 -4.31
CA VAL A 129 8.44 0.59 -3.15
C VAL A 129 9.65 -0.35 -3.04
N VAL A 130 9.45 -1.66 -3.22
CA VAL A 130 10.48 -2.67 -2.92
C VAL A 130 11.37 -3.00 -4.11
N ALA A 131 10.79 -3.10 -5.32
CA ALA A 131 11.43 -3.67 -6.50
C ALA A 131 11.53 -2.70 -7.68
N GLY A 132 10.95 -1.49 -7.60
CA GLY A 132 11.03 -0.46 -8.64
C GLY A 132 9.83 -0.41 -9.61
N PRO A 133 9.89 0.42 -10.67
CA PRO A 133 8.73 0.98 -11.36
C PRO A 133 8.02 0.05 -12.38
N ASP A 134 8.37 -1.22 -12.46
CA ASP A 134 7.73 -2.13 -13.43
C ASP A 134 6.28 -2.46 -13.05
N GLU A 135 5.33 -1.86 -13.76
CA GLU A 135 3.87 -1.99 -13.57
C GLU A 135 3.39 -3.44 -13.71
N CYS A 136 3.93 -4.17 -14.69
CA CYS A 136 3.52 -5.54 -14.99
C CYS A 136 3.98 -6.52 -13.90
N ARG A 137 5.21 -6.33 -13.40
CA ARG A 137 5.70 -7.05 -12.21
C ARG A 137 4.85 -6.75 -10.99
N ALA A 138 4.57 -5.47 -10.73
CA ALA A 138 3.80 -5.04 -9.57
C ALA A 138 2.40 -5.66 -9.56
N MET A 139 1.73 -5.62 -10.71
CA MET A 139 0.40 -6.23 -10.84
C MET A 139 0.44 -7.76 -10.79
N ALA A 140 1.40 -8.41 -11.45
CA ALA A 140 1.52 -9.87 -11.41
C ALA A 140 1.81 -10.40 -10.00
N PHE A 141 2.66 -9.71 -9.24
CA PHE A 141 2.94 -10.06 -7.85
C PHE A 141 1.71 -9.84 -6.96
N ALA A 142 1.04 -8.69 -7.09
CA ALA A 142 -0.16 -8.41 -6.30
C ALA A 142 -1.27 -9.44 -6.57
N ALA A 143 -1.51 -9.79 -7.84
CA ALA A 143 -2.45 -10.85 -8.22
C ALA A 143 -2.04 -12.21 -7.62
N ARG A 144 -0.74 -12.55 -7.61
CA ARG A 144 -0.24 -13.79 -7.00
C ARG A 144 -0.51 -13.84 -5.50
N VAL A 145 -0.31 -12.73 -4.78
CA VAL A 145 -0.65 -12.62 -3.36
C VAL A 145 -2.14 -12.90 -3.16
N GLU A 146 -3.01 -12.25 -3.94
CA GLU A 146 -4.45 -12.48 -3.84
C GLU A 146 -4.84 -13.92 -4.16
N THR A 147 -4.30 -14.53 -5.21
CA THR A 147 -4.56 -15.94 -5.54
C THR A 147 -4.20 -16.86 -4.38
N PHE A 148 -3.07 -16.64 -3.72
CA PHE A 148 -2.67 -17.46 -2.57
C PHE A 148 -3.49 -17.19 -1.32
N ALA A 149 -3.94 -15.95 -1.11
CA ALA A 149 -4.74 -15.55 0.03
C ALA A 149 -6.22 -15.97 -0.08
N PHE A 150 -6.80 -15.87 -1.28
CA PHE A 150 -8.24 -15.94 -1.50
C PHE A 150 -8.67 -17.00 -2.51
N GLY A 151 -7.72 -17.62 -3.22
CA GLY A 151 -8.00 -18.57 -4.31
C GLY A 151 -8.38 -17.92 -5.64
N ASN A 152 -8.53 -16.60 -5.68
CA ASN A 152 -8.74 -15.79 -6.87
C ASN A 152 -8.03 -14.43 -6.72
N TYR A 153 -8.00 -13.64 -7.78
CA TYR A 153 -7.47 -12.27 -7.74
C TYR A 153 -8.49 -11.28 -8.32
N THR A 154 -8.34 -10.01 -7.94
CA THR A 154 -9.17 -8.92 -8.43
C THR A 154 -8.96 -8.74 -9.94
N PRO A 155 -10.03 -8.72 -10.76
CA PRO A 155 -9.89 -8.59 -12.21
C PRO A 155 -9.17 -7.30 -12.64
N VAL A 156 -8.14 -7.43 -13.47
CA VAL A 156 -7.25 -6.33 -13.90
C VAL A 156 -6.97 -6.30 -15.40
N GLU A 157 -7.82 -6.92 -16.22
CA GLU A 157 -7.58 -7.10 -17.66
C GLU A 157 -7.38 -5.75 -18.37
N ARG A 158 -8.17 -4.74 -18.00
CA ARG A 158 -8.04 -3.38 -18.56
C ARG A 158 -6.70 -2.74 -18.23
N TYR A 159 -6.27 -2.84 -16.98
CA TYR A 159 -4.99 -2.32 -16.53
C TYR A 159 -3.83 -3.07 -17.19
N TRP A 160 -3.92 -4.40 -17.26
CA TRP A 160 -2.93 -5.27 -17.89
C TRP A 160 -2.74 -4.94 -19.38
N GLN A 161 -3.85 -4.71 -20.09
CA GLN A 161 -3.84 -4.29 -21.49
C GLN A 161 -3.28 -2.88 -21.67
N ALA A 162 -3.70 -1.92 -20.83
CA ALA A 162 -3.25 -0.53 -20.90
C ALA A 162 -1.72 -0.40 -20.73
N ASN A 163 -1.11 -1.26 -19.90
CA ASN A 163 0.33 -1.32 -19.69
C ASN A 163 1.06 -2.27 -20.65
N ASN A 164 0.36 -2.83 -21.65
CA ASN A 164 0.93 -3.75 -22.64
C ASN A 164 1.66 -4.96 -22.01
N CYS A 165 1.17 -5.44 -20.86
CA CYS A 165 1.85 -6.46 -20.06
C CYS A 165 1.91 -7.83 -20.74
N ALA A 166 1.07 -8.09 -21.75
CA ALA A 166 1.15 -9.27 -22.60
C ALA A 166 2.49 -9.38 -23.36
N ARG A 167 3.24 -8.29 -23.50
CA ARG A 167 4.59 -8.26 -24.09
C ARG A 167 5.71 -8.20 -23.05
N SER A 168 5.37 -8.24 -21.76
CA SER A 168 6.35 -8.24 -20.67
C SER A 168 6.86 -9.65 -20.37
N GLY A 169 7.84 -9.76 -19.47
CA GLY A 169 8.29 -11.05 -18.93
C GLY A 169 7.40 -11.59 -17.79
N PHE A 170 6.29 -10.91 -17.47
CA PHE A 170 5.41 -11.24 -16.34
C PHE A 170 4.06 -11.75 -16.82
N SER A 171 3.43 -12.60 -16.01
CA SER A 171 2.12 -13.21 -16.30
C SER A 171 1.21 -13.16 -15.06
N LEU A 172 -0.08 -12.96 -15.27
CA LEU A 172 -1.11 -13.15 -14.25
C LEU A 172 -1.25 -14.66 -13.90
N PRO A 173 -1.61 -15.00 -12.65
CA PRO A 173 -1.83 -16.38 -12.21
C PRO A 173 -3.08 -17.04 -12.79
#